data_AF-A0A3A6HCS8-F1
#
_entry.id   AF-A0A3A6HCS8-F1
#
_cell.length_a   1.000
_cell.length_b   1.000
_cell.length_c   1.000
_cell.angle_alpha   90.00
_cell.angle_beta   90.00
_cell.angle_gamma   90.00
#
_symmetry.space_group_name_H-M   'P 1'
#
loop_
_entity.id
_entity.type
_entity.pdbx_description
1 polymer ?
#
loop_
_entity_poly.entity_id
_entity_poly.type
_entity_poly.pdbx_seq_one_letter_code
_entity_poly.pdbx_strand_id
1 'polypeptide(L)'
;MKISGIGTVSKKDVEKVLTKEAVKMIKEGEMTWEEAAEIYKLQQVKKFSKIGKFTDTFAVNYNRIPDPIKEKLTPEELAVLTDAFYKCFGEGKNSKEGY
;
A
#
# COMPACT_ATOMS: atom_id res chain seq x y z
N MET A 1 16.21 -8.63 -3.20
CA MET A 1 15.03 -9.38 -2.72
C MET A 1 13.92 -9.25 -3.74
N LYS A 2 13.01 -10.22 -3.83
CA LYS A 2 11.90 -10.19 -4.77
C LYS A 2 10.64 -9.77 -4.03
N ILE A 3 9.95 -8.75 -4.54
CA ILE A 3 8.69 -8.24 -3.99
C ILE A 3 7.60 -8.49 -5.04
N SER A 4 6.54 -9.20 -4.66
CA SER A 4 5.43 -9.54 -5.56
C SER A 4 4.80 -8.26 -6.13
N GLY A 5 4.54 -8.25 -7.44
CA GLY A 5 4.02 -7.07 -8.15
C GLY A 5 5.02 -5.92 -8.38
N ILE A 6 6.27 -6.01 -7.90
CA ILE A 6 7.31 -5.01 -8.18
C ILE A 6 8.50 -5.65 -8.93
N GLY A 7 8.89 -6.86 -8.54
CA GLY A 7 10.07 -7.53 -9.07
C GLY A 7 11.26 -7.46 -8.11
N THR A 8 12.47 -7.34 -8.63
CA THR A 8 13.70 -7.36 -7.83
C THR A 8 14.05 -5.97 -7.32
N VAL A 9 14.17 -5.83 -6.00
CA VAL A 9 14.52 -4.58 -5.31
C VAL A 9 15.72 -4.81 -4.39
N SER A 10 16.58 -3.81 -4.23
CA SER A 10 17.70 -3.87 -3.29
C SER A 10 17.23 -3.63 -1.85
N LYS A 11 17.87 -4.28 -0.86
CA LYS A 11 17.58 -4.03 0.57
C LYS A 11 17.78 -2.54 0.93
N LYS A 12 18.79 -1.91 0.33
CA LYS A 12 19.08 -0.48 0.49
C LYS A 12 17.93 0.41 0.03
N ASP A 13 17.24 0.05 -1.05
CA ASP A 13 16.09 0.82 -1.53
C ASP A 13 14.86 0.65 -0.63
N VAL A 14 14.71 -0.53 -0.02
CA VAL A 14 13.69 -0.77 1.02
C VAL A 14 13.99 0.07 2.26
N GLU A 15 15.22 0.06 2.77
CA GLU A 15 15.61 0.84 3.95
C GLU A 15 15.36 2.36 3.79
N LYS A 16 15.48 2.91 2.58
CA LYS A 16 15.25 4.34 2.31
C LYS A 16 13.83 4.81 2.60
N VAL A 17 12.85 3.91 2.61
CA VAL A 17 11.44 4.26 2.88
C VAL A 17 10.98 3.85 4.28
N LEU A 18 11.85 3.19 5.05
CA LEU A 18 11.58 2.79 6.42
C LEU A 18 11.98 3.89 7.41
N THR A 19 11.35 3.87 8.59
CA THR A 19 11.80 4.69 9.71
C THR A 19 13.08 4.13 10.31
N LYS A 20 13.80 4.93 11.11
CA LYS A 20 15.02 4.48 11.79
C LYS A 20 14.71 3.32 12.75
N GLU A 21 13.55 3.36 13.38
CA GLU A 21 13.04 2.34 14.29
C GLU A 21 12.79 1.03 13.55
N ALA A 22 12.14 1.07 12.38
CA ALA A 22 11.94 -0.12 11.55
C ALA A 22 13.26 -0.75 11.08
N VAL A 23 14.24 0.06 10.70
CA VAL A 23 15.58 -0.46 10.36
C VAL A 23 16.26 -1.11 11.58
N LYS A 24 16.05 -0.56 12.78
CA LYS A 24 16.57 -1.13 14.03
C LYS A 24 15.92 -2.50 14.33
N MET A 25 14.59 -2.60 14.25
CA MET A 25 13.86 -3.87 14.45
C MET A 25 14.33 -4.97 13.50
N ILE A 26 14.64 -4.65 12.24
CA ILE A 26 15.21 -5.62 11.29
C ILE A 26 16.58 -6.13 11.75
N LYS A 27 17.43 -5.24 12.27
CA LYS A 27 18.78 -5.61 12.76
C LYS A 27 18.72 -6.45 14.03
N GLU A 28 17.70 -6.21 14.86
CA GLU A 28 17.46 -6.94 16.11
C GLU A 28 16.71 -8.26 15.88
N GLY A 29 16.24 -8.52 14.64
CA GLY A 29 15.49 -9.71 14.29
C GLY A 29 14.03 -9.68 14.72
N GLU A 30 13.55 -8.54 15.21
CA GLU A 30 12.15 -8.30 15.59
C GLU A 30 11.25 -8.07 14.38
N MET A 31 11.84 -7.76 13.21
CA MET A 31 11.14 -7.56 11.95
C MET A 31 11.87 -8.29 10.82
N THR A 32 11.10 -8.95 9.96
CA THR A 32 11.59 -9.70 8.81
C THR A 32 11.79 -8.81 7.58
N TRP A 33 12.55 -9.30 6.60
CA TRP A 33 12.68 -8.61 5.32
C TRP A 33 11.39 -8.68 4.51
N GLU A 34 10.56 -9.70 4.74
CA GLU A 34 9.23 -9.88 4.16
C GLU A 34 8.27 -8.79 4.63
N GLU A 35 8.17 -8.54 5.93
CA GLU A 35 7.40 -7.41 6.48
C GLU A 35 7.92 -6.06 5.94
N ALA A 36 9.24 -5.93 5.77
CA ALA A 36 9.84 -4.72 5.19
C ALA A 36 9.45 -4.53 3.72
N ALA A 37 9.31 -5.63 2.96
CA ALA A 37 8.84 -5.62 1.59
C ALA A 37 7.40 -5.13 1.48
N GLU A 38 6.54 -5.54 2.41
CA GLU A 38 5.14 -5.13 2.47
C GLU A 38 5.02 -3.63 2.73
N ILE A 39 5.79 -3.11 3.69
CA ILE A 39 5.86 -1.66 3.95
C ILE A 39 6.36 -0.93 2.71
N TYR A 40 7.41 -1.41 2.06
CA TYR A 40 7.93 -0.81 0.83
C TYR A 40 6.86 -0.74 -0.25
N LYS A 41 6.17 -1.86 -0.51
CA LYS A 41 5.09 -1.92 -1.49
C LYS A 41 3.98 -0.93 -1.15
N LEU A 42 3.53 -0.87 0.10
CA LEU A 42 2.52 0.07 0.55
C LEU A 42 2.93 1.54 0.33
N GLN A 43 4.19 1.89 0.60
CA GLN A 43 4.70 3.23 0.34
C GLN A 43 4.72 3.56 -1.15
N GLN A 44 5.02 2.59 -2.01
CA GLN A 44 4.91 2.77 -3.46
C GLN A 44 3.45 2.98 -3.90
N VAL A 45 2.49 2.21 -3.36
CA VAL A 45 1.06 2.40 -3.66
C VAL A 45 0.62 3.81 -3.25
N LYS A 46 1.02 4.29 -2.06
CA LYS A 46 0.71 5.66 -1.61
C LYS A 46 1.24 6.74 -2.55
N LYS A 47 2.41 6.55 -3.16
CA LYS A 47 2.97 7.52 -4.12
C LYS A 47 2.13 7.63 -5.40
N PHE A 48 1.54 6.53 -5.86
CA PHE A 48 0.72 6.50 -7.07
C PHE A 48 -0.75 6.89 -6.82
N SER A 49 -1.26 6.70 -5.61
CA SER A 49 -2.66 7.00 -5.28
C SER A 49 -2.91 8.49 -5.11
N LYS A 50 -4.00 8.99 -5.71
CA LYS A 50 -4.46 10.38 -5.55
C LYS A 50 -4.83 10.71 -4.11
N ILE A 51 -5.30 9.69 -3.36
CA ILE A 51 -5.61 9.83 -1.94
C ILE A 51 -4.47 9.40 -1.00
N GLY A 52 -3.30 9.02 -1.53
CA GLY A 52 -2.20 8.46 -0.73
C GLY A 52 -1.67 9.37 0.37
N LYS A 53 -1.81 10.70 0.22
CA LYS A 53 -1.47 11.69 1.26
C LYS A 53 -2.45 11.74 2.44
N PHE A 54 -3.66 11.20 2.27
CA PHE A 54 -4.70 11.17 3.30
C PHE A 54 -4.65 9.81 4.00
N THR A 55 -3.73 9.64 4.95
CA THR A 55 -3.37 8.33 5.55
C THR A 55 -4.58 7.47 5.92
N ASP A 56 -5.54 8.01 6.66
CA ASP A 56 -6.70 7.25 7.14
C ASP A 56 -7.66 6.88 6.00
N THR A 57 -7.92 7.84 5.10
CA THR A 57 -8.79 7.62 3.94
C THR A 57 -8.18 6.60 2.98
N PHE A 58 -6.87 6.71 2.74
CA PHE A 58 -6.12 5.73 1.96
C PHE A 58 -6.20 4.35 2.60
N ALA A 59 -5.91 4.24 3.90
CA ALA A 59 -5.88 2.95 4.61
C ALA A 59 -7.25 2.25 4.55
N VAL A 60 -8.34 2.96 4.80
CA VAL A 60 -9.71 2.40 4.73
C VAL A 60 -10.02 1.85 3.35
N ASN A 61 -9.60 2.51 2.27
CA ASN A 61 -9.88 2.07 0.91
C ASN A 61 -8.92 0.97 0.43
N TYR A 62 -7.64 1.08 0.75
CA TYR A 62 -6.63 0.05 0.44
C TYR A 62 -6.95 -1.28 1.14
N ASN A 63 -7.44 -1.24 2.38
CA ASN A 63 -7.82 -2.43 3.15
C ASN A 63 -9.04 -3.17 2.59
N ARG A 64 -9.79 -2.58 1.65
CA ARG A 64 -10.87 -3.29 0.94
C ARG A 64 -10.36 -4.23 -0.14
N ILE A 65 -9.11 -4.08 -0.57
CA ILE A 65 -8.48 -4.99 -1.53
C ILE A 65 -8.11 -6.29 -0.77
N PRO A 66 -8.54 -7.48 -1.23
CA PRO A 66 -8.12 -8.73 -0.59
C PRO A 66 -6.61 -8.97 -0.73
N ASP A 67 -5.97 -9.55 0.28
CA ASP A 67 -4.52 -9.79 0.27
C ASP A 67 -4.02 -10.63 -0.92
N PRO A 68 -4.72 -11.70 -1.35
CA PRO A 68 -4.34 -12.44 -2.56
C PRO A 68 -4.33 -11.60 -3.84
N ILE A 69 -5.07 -10.49 -3.86
CA ILE A 69 -5.07 -9.53 -4.97
C ILE A 69 -3.92 -8.54 -4.80
N LYS A 70 -3.66 -8.07 -3.56
CA LYS A 70 -2.50 -7.22 -3.24
C LYS A 70 -1.19 -7.87 -3.66
N GLU A 71 -1.04 -9.18 -3.54
CA GLU A 71 0.19 -9.87 -3.94
C GLU A 71 0.43 -9.84 -5.46
N LYS A 72 -0.63 -9.97 -6.27
CA LYS A 72 -0.53 -10.10 -7.73
C LYS A 72 -0.32 -8.78 -8.44
N LEU A 73 -0.94 -7.72 -7.94
CA LEU A 73 -0.99 -6.43 -8.61
C LEU A 73 0.25 -5.58 -8.35
N THR A 74 0.57 -4.73 -9.31
CA THR A 74 1.59 -3.69 -9.19
C THR A 74 1.14 -2.58 -8.24
N PRO A 75 2.08 -1.78 -7.69
CA PRO A 75 1.72 -0.63 -6.86
C PRO A 75 0.79 0.37 -7.57
N GLU A 76 0.94 0.56 -8.88
CA GLU A 76 0.10 1.45 -9.69
C GLU A 76 -1.33 0.92 -9.81
N GLU A 77 -1.50 -0.36 -10.12
CA GLU A 77 -2.83 -1.00 -10.19
C GLU A 77 -3.55 -0.96 -8.84
N LEU A 78 -2.82 -1.21 -7.75
CA LEU A 78 -3.36 -1.11 -6.39
C LEU A 78 -3.77 0.32 -6.05
N ALA A 79 -3.02 1.32 -6.51
CA ALA A 79 -3.36 2.72 -6.31
C ALA A 79 -4.65 3.09 -7.07
N VAL A 80 -4.77 2.65 -8.33
CA VAL A 80 -5.98 2.85 -9.14
C VAL A 80 -7.19 2.21 -8.47
N LEU A 81 -7.08 0.98 -7.97
CA LEU A 81 -8.17 0.30 -7.25
C LEU A 81 -8.53 1.04 -5.95
N THR A 82 -7.53 1.48 -5.20
CA THR A 82 -7.73 2.25 -3.96
C THR A 82 -8.49 3.55 -4.22
N ASP A 83 -8.09 4.29 -5.25
CA ASP A 83 -8.75 5.53 -5.66
C ASP A 83 -10.17 5.27 -6.20
N ALA A 84 -10.38 4.16 -6.92
CA ALA A 84 -11.70 3.75 -7.42
C ALA A 84 -12.66 3.44 -6.26
N PHE A 85 -12.22 2.71 -5.23
CA PHE A 85 -13.06 2.44 -4.07
C PHE A 85 -13.48 3.72 -3.32
N TYR A 86 -12.55 4.66 -3.20
CA TYR A 86 -12.86 5.97 -2.61
C TYR A 86 -13.91 6.72 -3.44
N LYS A 87 -13.75 6.74 -4.76
CA LYS A 87 -14.69 7.37 -5.69
C LYS A 87 -16.08 6.73 -5.61
N CYS A 88 -16.18 5.40 -5.70
CA CYS A 88 -17.46 4.69 -5.64
C CYS A 88 -18.21 4.94 -4.32
N PHE A 89 -17.49 4.99 -3.19
CA PHE A 89 -18.10 5.33 -1.91
C PHE A 89 -18.65 6.77 -1.90
N GLY A 90 -17.88 7.72 -2.45
CA GLY A 90 -18.32 9.11 -2.60
C GLY A 90 -19.55 9.26 -3.50
N GLU A 91 -19.57 8.56 -4.63
CA GLU A 91 -20.71 8.53 -5.55
C GLU A 91 -21.96 7.94 -4.89
N GLY A 92 -21.84 6.82 -4.18
CA GLY A 92 -22.94 6.21 -3.44
C GLY A 92 -23.50 7.14 -2.36
N LYS A 93 -22.64 7.77 -1.55
CA LYS A 93 -23.06 8.73 -0.52
C LYS A 93 -23.79 9.96 -1.10
N ASN A 94 -23.38 10.40 -2.28
CA ASN A 94 -23.95 11.59 -2.94
C ASN A 94 -25.09 11.26 -3.92
N SER A 95 -25.41 9.98 -4.11
CA SER A 95 -26.52 9.56 -4.94
C SER A 95 -27.84 9.99 -4.30
N LYS A 96 -28.72 10.61 -5.09
CA LYS A 96 -30.05 11.05 -4.64
C LYS A 96 -31.10 9.94 -4.74
N GLU A 97 -30.74 8.81 -5.34
CA GLU A 97 -31.53 7.59 -5.36
C GLU A 97 -31.23 6.83 -4.06
N GLY A 98 -31.83 7.29 -2.96
CA GLY A 98 -31.90 6.51 -1.74
C GLY A 98 -32.75 5.27 -1.99
N TYR A 99 -32.22 4.10 -1.63
CA TYR A 99 -33.03 2.89 -1.48
C TYR A 99 -33.89 2.98 -0.22
#